data_AF-A0A849UM74-F1
#
_entry.id   AF-A0A849UM74-F1
#
_cell.length_a   1.000
_cell.length_b   1.000
_cell.length_c   1.000
_cell.angle_alpha   90.00
_cell.angle_beta   90.00
_cell.angle_gamma   90.00
#
_symmetry.space_group_name_H-M   'P 1'
#
loop_
_entity.id
_entity.type
_entity.pdbx_description
1 polymer ?
#
loop_
_entity_poly.entity_id
_entity_poly.type
_entity_poly.pdbx_seq_one_letter_code
_entity_poly.pdbx_strand_id
1 'polypeptide(L)'
;MKKRYGLLAGLMLVAMLTGCGGSGIDENKPVSQVAADAQKMTQADLQKMVAKYDAAIAEKGKELEALAAKVKDIPLTELMGEKAKTLKGDMNKITTSVGKLKDQMAAYAKELAAKK
;
A
#
# COMPACT_ATOMS: atom_id res chain seq x y z
N MET A 1 19.51 29.25 30.94
CA MET A 1 19.90 28.08 30.12
C MET A 1 18.62 27.38 29.66
N LYS A 2 17.96 27.85 28.60
CA LYS A 2 18.02 27.33 27.22
C LYS A 2 17.92 25.79 27.12
N LYS A 3 16.68 25.29 27.04
CA LYS A 3 16.29 24.32 26.00
C LYS A 3 14.90 24.72 25.52
N ARG A 4 14.90 25.24 24.29
CA ARG A 4 13.76 25.82 23.60
C ARG A 4 12.86 24.68 23.17
N TYR A 5 11.65 24.62 23.72
CA TYR A 5 10.52 23.96 23.07
C TYR A 5 10.16 24.78 21.83
N GLY A 6 10.88 24.54 20.72
CA GLY A 6 10.43 24.94 19.38
C GLY A 6 9.31 23.98 19.00
N LEU A 7 8.04 24.38 18.99
CA LEU A 7 7.42 25.34 18.07
C LEU A 7 7.52 24.84 16.62
N LEU A 8 6.35 24.46 16.08
CA LEU A 8 6.04 24.25 14.66
C LEU A 8 6.56 22.96 14.00
N ALA A 9 5.80 21.88 14.16
CA ALA A 9 5.67 20.84 13.14
C ALA A 9 4.18 20.67 12.76
N GLY A 10 3.49 21.79 12.55
CA GLY A 10 2.25 21.82 11.80
C GLY A 10 2.62 22.00 10.34
N LEU A 11 3.00 20.91 9.67
CA LEU A 11 3.31 20.93 8.24
C LEU A 11 2.41 19.93 7.52
N MET A 12 1.42 20.50 6.84
CA MET A 12 0.87 20.02 5.57
C MET A 12 0.05 18.72 5.62
N LEU A 13 -1.19 18.84 6.07
CA LEU A 13 -2.26 17.86 5.84
C LEU A 13 -3.09 18.25 4.60
N VAL A 14 -2.43 18.79 3.57
CA VAL A 14 -3.09 19.23 2.34
C VAL A 14 -3.02 18.13 1.30
N ALA A 15 -4.20 17.54 1.10
CA ALA A 15 -4.79 17.14 -0.16
C ALA A 15 -4.07 16.04 -0.96
N MET A 16 -4.78 14.92 -1.17
CA MET A 16 -5.48 14.65 -2.43
C MET A 16 -5.88 13.17 -2.42
N LEU A 17 -7.19 12.93 -2.43
CA LEU A 17 -7.91 12.44 -3.60
C LEU A 17 -7.73 10.92 -3.79
N THR A 18 -8.79 10.19 -3.44
CA THR A 18 -9.32 9.10 -4.28
C THR A 18 -8.27 8.19 -4.94
N GLY A 19 -7.44 7.55 -4.12
CA GLY A 19 -6.81 6.29 -4.50
C GLY A 19 -7.86 5.20 -4.40
N CYS A 20 -8.32 4.69 -5.54
CA CYS A 20 -9.31 3.61 -5.63
C CYS A 20 -8.87 2.41 -4.76
N GLY A 21 -9.73 1.99 -3.82
CA GLY A 21 -9.57 0.75 -3.03
C GLY A 21 -9.50 0.94 -1.52
N GLY A 22 -10.65 1.17 -0.88
CA GLY A 22 -11.10 0.65 0.43
C GLY A 22 -10.26 0.74 1.72
N SER A 23 -8.93 0.64 1.70
CA SER A 23 -8.19 0.19 2.88
C SER A 23 -7.66 1.32 3.77
N GLY A 24 -7.86 2.60 3.41
CA GLY A 24 -7.42 3.75 4.21
C GLY A 24 -5.91 3.74 4.50
N ILE A 25 -5.12 3.20 3.56
CA ILE A 25 -3.65 3.17 3.57
C ILE A 25 -3.17 4.14 2.50
N ASP A 26 -2.17 4.95 2.86
CA ASP A 26 -1.47 5.79 1.89
C ASP A 26 -0.32 5.00 1.24
N GLU A 27 -0.61 4.46 0.06
CA GLU A 27 0.35 3.67 -0.73
C GLU A 27 1.50 4.52 -1.31
N ASN A 28 1.38 5.85 -1.29
CA ASN A 28 2.43 6.75 -1.79
C ASN A 28 3.38 7.21 -0.67
N LYS A 29 3.08 6.88 0.59
CA LYS A 29 3.97 7.15 1.71
C LYS A 29 5.32 6.45 1.49
N PRO A 30 6.46 7.16 1.52
CA PRO A 30 7.77 6.54 1.37
C PRO A 30 8.05 5.50 2.46
N VAL A 31 8.72 4.41 2.11
CA VAL A 31 9.09 3.34 3.06
C VAL A 31 9.94 3.88 4.22
N SER A 32 10.78 4.90 3.96
CA SER A 32 11.56 5.58 5.00
C SER A 32 10.68 6.28 6.04
N GLN A 33 9.60 6.92 5.60
CA GLN A 33 8.63 7.54 6.50
C GLN A 33 7.83 6.48 7.27
N VAL A 34 7.45 5.38 6.60
CA VAL A 34 6.82 4.24 7.27
C VAL A 34 7.71 3.66 8.36
N ALA A 35 9.00 3.48 8.10
CA ALA A 35 9.96 3.02 9.10
C ALA A 35 10.09 4.01 10.27
N ALA A 36 10.13 5.31 10.00
CA ALA A 36 10.19 6.34 11.04
C ALA A 36 8.92 6.40 11.91
N ASP A 37 7.75 6.16 11.31
CA ASP A 37 6.48 6.06 12.03
C ASP A 37 6.46 4.78 12.89
N ALA A 38 6.91 3.65 12.34
CA ALA A 38 6.97 2.35 13.03
C ALA A 38 7.80 2.40 14.32
N GLN A 39 8.96 3.08 14.31
CA GLN A 39 9.82 3.20 15.49
C GLN A 39 9.11 3.82 16.71
N LYS A 40 8.14 4.70 16.46
CA LYS A 40 7.36 5.41 17.48
C LYS A 40 6.14 4.63 17.98
N MET A 41 5.80 3.53 17.31
CA MET A 41 4.62 2.71 17.62
C MET A 41 4.88 1.69 18.72
N THR A 42 3.83 1.27 19.42
CA THR A 42 3.91 0.13 20.33
C THR A 42 3.90 -1.19 19.56
N GLN A 43 4.27 -2.29 20.21
CA GLN A 43 4.16 -3.63 19.61
C GLN A 43 2.73 -3.93 19.12
N ALA A 44 1.71 -3.55 19.90
CA ALA A 44 0.31 -3.74 19.55
C ALA A 44 -0.10 -2.91 18.33
N ASP A 45 0.38 -1.67 18.21
CA ASP A 45 0.12 -0.83 17.04
C ASP A 45 0.78 -1.40 15.80
N LEU A 46 2.03 -1.89 15.91
CA LEU A 46 2.74 -2.53 14.80
C LEU A 46 2.01 -3.79 14.31
N GLN A 47 1.49 -4.62 15.22
CA GLN A 47 0.68 -5.79 14.86
C GLN A 47 -0.59 -5.39 14.10
N LYS A 48 -1.30 -4.36 14.56
CA LYS A 48 -2.49 -3.83 13.87
C LYS A 48 -2.13 -3.30 12.48
N MET A 49 -1.00 -2.62 12.34
CA MET A 49 -0.53 -2.13 11.04
C MET A 49 -0.21 -3.28 10.09
N VAL A 50 0.55 -4.28 10.53
CA VAL A 50 0.82 -5.48 9.71
C VAL A 50 -0.48 -6.15 9.26
N ALA A 51 -1.43 -6.36 10.17
CA ALA A 51 -2.73 -6.96 9.82
C ALA A 51 -3.54 -6.10 8.83
N LYS A 52 -3.51 -4.76 8.98
CA LYS A 52 -4.17 -3.84 8.06
C LYS A 52 -3.58 -3.91 6.65
N TYR A 53 -2.25 -3.95 6.55
CA TYR A 53 -1.57 -4.09 5.26
C TYR A 53 -1.81 -5.46 4.62
N ASP A 54 -1.80 -6.53 5.42
CA ASP A 54 -2.10 -7.89 4.94
C ASP A 54 -3.52 -7.98 4.36
N ALA A 55 -4.51 -7.40 5.05
CA ALA A 55 -5.87 -7.30 4.54
C ALA A 55 -5.96 -6.51 3.22
N ALA A 56 -5.29 -5.35 3.13
CA ALA A 56 -5.28 -4.55 1.90
C ALA A 56 -4.61 -5.29 0.72
N ILE A 57 -3.52 -6.02 0.99
CA ILE A 57 -2.85 -6.86 -0.02
C ILE A 57 -3.78 -7.99 -0.47
N ALA A 58 -4.50 -8.62 0.46
CA ALA A 58 -5.45 -9.68 0.14
C ALA A 58 -6.62 -9.17 -0.71
N GLU A 59 -7.18 -7.99 -0.42
CA GLU A 59 -8.22 -7.36 -1.23
C GLU A 59 -7.75 -7.11 -2.67
N LYS A 60 -6.56 -6.51 -2.83
CA LYS A 60 -5.97 -6.29 -4.16
C LYS A 60 -5.61 -7.59 -4.87
N GLY A 61 -5.27 -8.65 -4.13
CA GLY A 61 -5.11 -10.00 -4.67
C GLY A 61 -6.39 -10.50 -5.35
N LYS A 62 -7.54 -10.32 -4.70
CA LYS A 62 -8.85 -10.69 -5.28
C LYS A 62 -9.19 -9.86 -6.53
N GLU A 63 -8.88 -8.57 -6.53
CA GLU A 63 -9.04 -7.72 -7.72
C GLU A 63 -8.16 -8.21 -8.88
N LEU A 64 -6.92 -8.61 -8.60
CA LEU A 64 -6.00 -9.17 -9.60
C LEU A 64 -6.53 -10.49 -10.17
N GLU A 65 -7.05 -11.38 -9.32
CA GLU A 65 -7.68 -12.63 -9.75
C GLU A 65 -8.90 -12.38 -10.64
N ALA A 66 -9.76 -11.41 -10.29
CA ALA A 66 -10.91 -11.03 -11.09
C ALA A 66 -10.51 -10.46 -12.46
N LEU A 67 -9.44 -9.67 -12.54
CA LEU A 67 -8.90 -9.20 -13.82
C LEU A 67 -8.30 -10.34 -14.63
N ALA A 68 -7.58 -11.26 -13.98
CA ALA A 68 -7.00 -12.42 -14.65
C ALA A 68 -8.07 -13.34 -15.25
N ALA A 69 -9.19 -13.53 -14.56
CA ALA A 69 -10.35 -14.25 -15.10
C ALA A 69 -10.89 -13.56 -16.37
N LYS A 70 -11.07 -12.23 -16.33
CA LYS A 70 -11.53 -11.45 -17.50
C LYS A 70 -10.59 -11.55 -18.70
N VAL A 71 -9.28 -11.72 -18.49
CA VAL A 71 -8.29 -11.93 -19.57
C VAL A 71 -8.42 -13.33 -20.17
N LYS A 72 -8.66 -14.35 -19.34
CA LYS A 72 -8.86 -15.74 -19.80
C LYS A 72 -10.12 -15.90 -20.66
N ASP A 73 -11.14 -15.08 -20.41
CA ASP A 73 -12.38 -15.07 -21.18
C ASP A 73 -12.27 -14.33 -22.54
N ILE A 74 -11.12 -13.71 -22.84
CA ILE A 74 -10.92 -13.01 -24.12
C ILE A 74 -10.59 -14.04 -25.21
N PRO A 75 -11.30 -14.01 -26.36
CA PRO A 75 -10.93 -14.81 -27.52
C PRO A 75 -9.47 -14.57 -27.93
N LEU A 76 -8.76 -15.61 -28.36
CA LEU A 76 -7.34 -15.49 -28.78
C LEU A 76 -7.13 -14.42 -29.87
N THR A 77 -8.10 -14.26 -30.76
CA THR A 77 -8.11 -13.24 -31.82
C THR A 77 -8.19 -11.80 -31.28
N GLU A 78 -8.68 -11.61 -30.06
CA GLU A 78 -8.84 -10.30 -29.41
C GLU A 78 -7.84 -10.05 -28.27
N LEU A 79 -6.93 -11.00 -28.00
CA LEU A 79 -5.96 -10.92 -26.89
C LEU A 79 -4.92 -9.78 -27.06
N MET A 80 -4.80 -9.24 -28.27
CA MET A 80 -3.97 -8.07 -28.58
C MET A 80 -4.79 -6.79 -28.79
N GLY A 81 -6.11 -6.87 -28.65
CA GLY A 81 -7.03 -5.74 -28.75
C GLY A 81 -6.97 -4.81 -27.53
N GLU A 82 -7.66 -3.68 -27.63
CA GLU A 82 -7.66 -2.65 -26.58
C GLU A 82 -8.13 -3.18 -25.22
N LYS A 83 -9.17 -4.02 -25.21
CA LYS A 83 -9.70 -4.63 -23.98
C LYS A 83 -8.62 -5.41 -23.23
N ALA A 84 -7.86 -6.26 -23.93
CA ALA A 84 -6.79 -7.05 -23.33
C ALA A 84 -5.62 -6.17 -22.84
N LYS A 85 -5.28 -5.11 -23.59
CA LYS A 85 -4.26 -4.14 -23.18
C LYS A 85 -4.66 -3.38 -21.92
N THR A 86 -5.91 -2.92 -21.84
CA THR A 86 -6.45 -2.23 -20.66
C THR A 86 -6.41 -3.14 -19.43
N LEU A 87 -6.89 -4.38 -19.55
CA LEU A 87 -6.86 -5.35 -18.44
C LEU A 87 -5.42 -5.63 -17.97
N LYS A 88 -4.47 -5.82 -18.89
CA LYS A 88 -3.04 -5.93 -18.53
C LYS A 88 -2.51 -4.68 -17.83
N GLY A 89 -2.89 -3.50 -18.30
CA GLY A 89 -2.52 -2.23 -17.68
C GLY A 89 -3.03 -2.12 -16.25
N ASP A 90 -4.27 -2.50 -16.00
CA ASP A 90 -4.85 -2.46 -14.66
C ASP A 90 -4.24 -3.54 -13.74
N MET A 91 -3.98 -4.74 -14.24
CA MET A 91 -3.22 -5.77 -13.52
C MET A 91 -1.82 -5.28 -13.12
N ASN A 92 -1.13 -4.56 -14.00
CA ASN A 92 0.19 -3.98 -13.70
C ASN A 92 0.12 -2.89 -12.63
N LYS A 93 -0.92 -2.03 -12.65
CA LYS A 93 -1.14 -1.03 -11.60
C LYS A 93 -1.39 -1.69 -10.25
N ILE A 94 -2.25 -2.71 -10.20
CA ILE A 94 -2.54 -3.46 -8.98
C ILE A 94 -1.27 -4.16 -8.46
N THR A 95 -0.50 -4.79 -9.33
CA THR A 95 0.76 -5.45 -8.96
C THR A 95 1.77 -4.46 -8.38
N THR A 96 1.89 -3.28 -9.00
CA THR A 96 2.75 -2.19 -8.50
C THR A 96 2.31 -1.72 -7.12
N SER A 97 1.00 -1.53 -6.95
CA SER A 97 0.37 -1.15 -5.69
C SER A 97 0.60 -2.18 -4.58
N VAL A 98 0.41 -3.47 -4.88
CA VAL A 98 0.73 -4.59 -3.96
C VAL A 98 2.21 -4.60 -3.59
N GLY A 99 3.11 -4.33 -4.53
CA GLY A 99 4.55 -4.21 -4.25
C GLY A 99 4.84 -3.13 -3.20
N LYS A 100 4.32 -1.91 -3.41
CA LYS A 100 4.46 -0.80 -2.47
C LYS A 100 3.92 -1.17 -1.08
N LEU A 101 2.72 -1.74 -1.02
CA LEU A 101 2.11 -2.17 0.24
C LEU A 101 2.97 -3.21 0.97
N LYS A 102 3.55 -4.18 0.25
CA LYS A 102 4.45 -5.18 0.84
C LYS A 102 5.72 -4.56 1.41
N ASP A 103 6.33 -3.62 0.70
CA ASP A 103 7.54 -2.93 1.17
C ASP A 103 7.25 -2.09 2.43
N GLN A 104 6.12 -1.38 2.43
CA GLN A 104 5.65 -0.62 3.60
C GLN A 104 5.31 -1.55 4.77
N MET A 105 4.62 -2.67 4.53
CA MET A 105 4.30 -3.68 5.54
C MET A 105 5.57 -4.28 6.15
N ALA A 106 6.60 -4.56 5.32
CA ALA A 106 7.87 -5.10 5.76
C ALA A 106 8.59 -4.17 6.73
N ALA A 107 8.47 -2.85 6.57
CA ALA A 107 9.02 -1.90 7.54
C ALA A 107 8.35 -2.01 8.93
N TYR A 108 7.02 -2.13 8.98
CA TYR A 108 6.31 -2.38 10.26
C TYR A 108 6.67 -3.74 10.86
N ALA A 109 6.72 -4.80 10.04
CA ALA A 109 7.05 -6.15 10.50
C ALA A 109 8.49 -6.24 11.03
N LYS A 110 9.44 -5.54 10.39
CA LYS A 110 10.83 -5.46 10.83
C LYS A 110 10.93 -4.80 12.20
N GLU A 111 10.26 -3.67 12.41
CA GLU A 111 10.23 -3.00 13.70
C GLU A 111 9.53 -3.87 14.76
N LEU A 112 8.43 -4.53 14.41
CA LEU A 112 7.74 -5.46 15.31
C LEU A 112 8.66 -6.59 15.77
N ALA A 113 9.47 -7.13 14.87
CA ALA A 113 10.46 -8.17 15.20
C ALA A 113 11.59 -7.64 16.09
N ALA A 114 11.99 -6.37 15.91
CA ALA A 114 13.04 -5.74 16.71
C ALA A 114 12.59 -5.36 18.14
N LYS A 115 11.29 -5.15 18.35
CA LYS A 115 10.70 -4.86 19.67
C LYS A 115 10.31 -6.10 20.49
N LYS A 116 10.59 -7.31 19.98
CA LYS A 116 10.32 -8.57 20.70
C LYS A 116 11.22 -8.74 21.91
#